data_AF-A0A3A6NSR2-F1
#
_entry.id   AF-A0A3A6NSR2-F1
#
_cell.length_a   1.000
_cell.length_b   1.000
_cell.length_c   1.000
_cell.angle_alpha   90.00
_cell.angle_beta   90.00
_cell.angle_gamma   90.00
#
_symmetry.space_group_name_H-M   'P 1'
#
loop_
_entity.id
_entity.type
_entity.pdbx_description
1 polymer ?
#
loop_
_entity_poly.entity_id
_entity_poly.type
_entity_poly.pdbx_seq_one_letter_code
_entity_poly.pdbx_strand_id
1 'polypeptide(L)'
;MKQMKAFAGKWRIVEMEVWDQDYVDMEVPGYIRIGADGTGRFQFGLVSGDIDGRAEQCGNTPRFEFSWSGQDENDPVCGRGWAVSENGELNGRVYQHLADDSAFRATKTG
;
A
#
# COMPACT_ATOMS: atom_id res chain seq x y z
N MET A 1 14.64 -10.20 -6.91
CA MET A 1 15.51 -9.07 -6.51
C MET A 1 15.55 -7.90 -7.52
N LYS A 2 15.64 -8.09 -8.86
CA LYS A 2 15.60 -6.96 -9.82
C LYS A 2 14.23 -6.27 -9.92
N GLN A 3 13.13 -7.01 -9.76
CA GLN A 3 11.77 -6.52 -10.03
C GLN A 3 11.19 -5.68 -8.89
N MET A 4 11.66 -5.87 -7.66
CA MET A 4 11.26 -5.07 -6.49
C MET A 4 11.77 -3.62 -6.52
N LYS A 5 12.82 -3.32 -7.30
CA LYS A 5 13.42 -1.98 -7.34
C LYS A 5 12.44 -0.89 -7.78
N ALA A 6 11.46 -1.22 -8.62
CA ALA A 6 10.45 -0.27 -9.06
C ALA A 6 9.51 0.15 -7.92
N PHE A 7 9.26 -0.76 -6.97
CA PHE A 7 8.33 -0.55 -5.86
C PHE A 7 9.02 -0.08 -4.58
N ALA A 8 10.30 -0.40 -4.40
CA ALA A 8 11.02 -0.10 -3.17
C ALA A 8 11.12 1.41 -2.89
N GLY A 9 10.81 1.79 -1.66
CA GLY A 9 10.82 3.19 -1.20
C GLY A 9 9.67 3.50 -0.26
N LYS A 10 9.58 4.77 0.16
CA LYS A 10 8.43 5.33 0.87
C LYS A 10 7.58 6.10 -0.14
N TRP A 11 6.29 5.83 -0.12
CA TRP A 11 5.30 6.46 -0.98
C TRP A 11 4.25 7.13 -0.11
N ARG A 12 3.95 8.38 -0.40
CA ARG A 12 2.91 9.18 0.26
C ARG A 12 1.59 8.90 -0.43
N ILE A 13 0.58 8.41 0.29
CA ILE A 13 -0.77 8.21 -0.25
C ILE A 13 -1.43 9.58 -0.41
N VAL A 14 -1.68 10.01 -1.65
CA VAL A 14 -2.21 11.34 -1.96
C VAL A 14 -3.69 11.31 -2.38
N GLU A 15 -4.26 10.11 -2.45
CA GLU A 15 -5.66 9.89 -2.81
C GLU A 15 -6.08 8.47 -2.44
N MET A 16 -7.29 8.33 -1.92
CA MET A 16 -7.99 7.05 -1.75
C MET A 16 -9.43 7.20 -2.22
N GLU A 17 -10.01 6.11 -2.74
CA GLU A 17 -11.36 6.08 -3.29
C GLU A 17 -12.46 6.15 -2.22
N VAL A 18 -12.26 5.49 -1.07
CA VAL A 18 -13.27 5.37 -0.01
C VAL A 18 -13.13 6.50 1.02
N TRP A 19 -11.91 6.94 1.31
CA TRP A 19 -11.63 7.90 2.37
C TRP A 19 -11.08 9.20 1.82
N ASP A 20 -11.56 10.33 2.37
CA ASP A 20 -10.99 11.64 2.04
C ASP A 20 -9.58 11.82 2.60
N GLN A 21 -8.88 12.84 2.11
CA GLN A 21 -7.47 13.05 2.45
C GLN A 21 -7.27 13.41 3.93
N ASP A 22 -8.26 14.05 4.56
CA ASP A 22 -8.21 14.41 5.99
C ASP A 22 -8.25 13.14 6.84
N TYR A 23 -9.08 12.15 6.50
CA TYR A 23 -9.07 10.85 7.15
C TYR A 23 -7.76 10.09 6.86
N VAL A 24 -7.31 10.05 5.61
CA VAL A 24 -6.07 9.35 5.23
C VAL A 24 -4.87 9.84 6.05
N ASP A 25 -4.87 11.13 6.44
CA ASP A 25 -3.80 11.78 7.19
C ASP A 25 -4.05 11.91 8.70
N MET A 26 -5.12 11.30 9.22
CA MET A 26 -5.61 11.53 10.58
C MET A 26 -4.53 11.31 11.66
N GLU A 27 -3.81 10.19 11.62
CA GLU A 27 -2.79 9.85 12.63
C GLU A 27 -1.38 10.31 12.19
N VAL A 28 -1.05 10.05 10.92
CA VAL A 28 0.19 10.45 10.24
C VAL A 28 -0.13 10.66 8.77
N PRO A 29 0.69 11.41 8.01
CA PRO A 29 0.56 11.43 6.55
C PRO A 29 0.56 10.01 6.00
N GLY A 30 -0.59 9.58 5.47
CA GLY A 30 -0.80 8.23 4.96
C GLY A 30 0.30 7.80 4.00
N TYR A 31 0.80 6.59 4.13
CA TYR A 31 1.94 6.11 3.38
C TYR A 31 1.92 4.61 3.16
N ILE A 32 2.68 4.17 2.16
CA ILE A 32 3.11 2.78 1.99
C ILE A 32 4.63 2.76 1.81
N ARG A 33 5.32 1.93 2.61
CA ARG A 33 6.76 1.72 2.54
C ARG A 33 7.01 0.28 2.12
N ILE A 34 7.79 0.10 1.05
CA ILE A 34 8.13 -1.20 0.49
C ILE A 34 9.65 -1.37 0.52
N GLY A 35 10.11 -2.46 1.12
CA GLY A 35 11.50 -2.89 1.18
C GLY A 35 11.94 -3.59 -0.10
N ALA A 36 13.25 -3.62 -0.36
CA ALA A 36 13.80 -4.32 -1.51
C ALA A 36 13.64 -5.85 -1.45
N ASP A 37 13.34 -6.38 -0.26
CA ASP A 37 13.06 -7.79 0.03
C ASP A 37 11.57 -8.14 -0.12
N GLY A 38 10.68 -7.17 -0.38
CA GLY A 38 9.24 -7.39 -0.50
C GLY A 38 8.45 -7.20 0.80
N THR A 39 9.14 -7.00 1.93
CA THR A 39 8.48 -6.65 3.20
C THR A 39 8.19 -5.15 3.25
N GLY A 40 7.29 -4.72 4.14
CA GLY A 40 6.96 -3.30 4.23
C GLY A 40 5.98 -2.97 5.33
N ARG A 41 5.48 -1.74 5.32
CA ARG A 41 4.42 -1.29 6.21
C ARG A 41 3.63 -0.16 5.55
N PHE A 42 2.35 -0.05 5.86
CA PHE A 42 1.54 1.09 5.50
C PHE A 42 0.82 1.66 6.72
N GLN A 43 0.32 2.89 6.58
CA GLN A 43 -0.68 3.48 7.46
C GLN A 43 -1.52 4.48 6.67
N PHE A 44 -2.84 4.49 6.90
CA PHE A 44 -3.77 5.53 6.46
C PHE A 44 -4.91 5.59 7.49
N GLY A 45 -5.29 6.79 7.92
CA GLY A 45 -6.21 6.93 9.04
C GLY A 45 -5.77 6.12 10.26
N LEU A 46 -6.66 5.28 10.76
CA LEU A 46 -6.43 4.40 11.91
C LEU A 46 -5.99 2.98 11.51
N VAL A 47 -5.97 2.68 10.20
CA VAL A 47 -5.55 1.40 9.66
C VAL A 47 -4.04 1.40 9.45
N SER A 48 -3.35 0.40 9.99
CA SER A 48 -1.93 0.16 9.70
C SER A 48 -1.64 -1.33 9.60
N GLY A 49 -0.61 -1.70 8.85
CA GLY A 49 -0.24 -3.11 8.72
C GLY A 49 1.13 -3.35 8.14
N ASP A 50 1.74 -4.44 8.57
CA ASP A 50 2.98 -4.96 8.01
C ASP A 50 2.67 -5.77 6.75
N ILE A 51 3.53 -5.61 5.74
CA ILE A 51 3.36 -6.14 4.40
C ILE A 51 4.33 -7.30 4.18
N ASP A 52 3.83 -8.40 3.61
CA ASP A 52 4.61 -9.43 2.93
C ASP A 52 4.13 -9.49 1.47
N GLY A 53 5.01 -9.11 0.55
CA GLY A 53 4.68 -9.08 -0.86
C GLY A 53 5.84 -9.45 -1.79
N ARG A 54 5.51 -9.52 -3.07
CA ARG A 54 6.43 -9.86 -4.14
C ARG A 54 5.98 -9.21 -5.44
N ALA A 55 6.94 -8.89 -6.29
CA ALA A 55 6.64 -8.43 -7.64
C ALA A 55 6.35 -9.63 -8.54
N GLU A 56 5.15 -9.68 -9.08
CA GLU A 56 4.66 -10.70 -10.00
C GLU A 56 4.40 -10.08 -11.38
N GLN A 57 4.52 -10.89 -12.42
CA GLN A 57 4.21 -10.46 -13.79
C GLN A 57 2.70 -10.60 -14.02
N CYS A 58 1.99 -9.48 -14.14
CA CYS A 58 0.55 -9.46 -14.44
C CYS A 58 0.33 -8.96 -15.86
N GLY A 59 0.23 -9.90 -16.82
CA GLY A 59 0.27 -9.56 -18.24
C GLY A 59 1.63 -8.95 -18.62
N ASN A 60 1.63 -7.76 -19.21
CA ASN A 60 2.86 -7.08 -19.60
C ASN A 60 3.41 -6.12 -18.53
N THR A 61 2.69 -5.91 -17.43
CA THR A 61 3.07 -4.95 -16.38
C THR A 61 3.45 -5.69 -15.09
N PRO A 62 4.64 -5.42 -14.51
CA PRO A 62 4.98 -5.95 -13.19
C PRO A 62 4.06 -5.31 -12.14
N ARG A 63 3.55 -6.12 -11.23
CA ARG A 63 2.66 -5.71 -10.15
C ARG A 63 3.20 -6.23 -8.83
N PHE A 64 3.27 -5.37 -7.83
CA PHE A 64 3.54 -5.79 -6.46
C PHE A 64 2.26 -6.33 -5.86
N GLU A 65 2.20 -7.63 -5.59
CA GLU A 65 1.10 -8.30 -4.89
C GLU A 65 1.52 -8.53 -3.45
N PHE A 66 0.62 -8.28 -2.49
CA PHE A 66 0.93 -8.44 -1.08
C PHE A 66 -0.23 -8.91 -0.22
N SER A 67 0.10 -9.61 0.85
CA SER A 67 -0.75 -9.77 2.03
C SER A 67 -0.28 -8.83 3.13
N TRP A 68 -1.16 -8.52 4.08
CA TRP A 68 -0.82 -7.71 5.23
C TRP A 68 -1.59 -8.12 6.48
N SER A 69 -1.00 -7.84 7.64
CA SER A 69 -1.63 -7.99 8.96
C SER A 69 -1.32 -6.77 9.81
N GLY A 70 -2.29 -6.30 10.59
CA GLY A 70 -2.12 -5.16 11.45
C GLY A 70 -3.37 -4.85 12.26
N GLN A 71 -3.74 -3.58 12.33
CA GLN A 71 -4.82 -3.11 13.20
C GLN A 71 -5.62 -1.97 12.60
N ASP A 72 -6.86 -1.84 13.09
CA ASP A 72 -7.77 -0.71 12.89
C ASP A 72 -8.42 -0.41 14.24
N GLU A 73 -8.27 0.81 14.77
CA GLU A 73 -8.77 1.20 16.11
C GLU A 73 -8.38 0.26 17.28
N ASN A 74 -7.21 -0.40 17.18
CA ASN A 74 -6.70 -1.46 18.08
C ASN A 74 -7.31 -2.87 17.89
N ASP A 75 -8.22 -3.04 16.94
CA ASP A 75 -8.73 -4.35 16.55
C ASP A 75 -7.82 -4.99 15.49
N PRO A 76 -7.40 -6.26 15.67
CA PRO A 76 -6.60 -6.96 14.68
C PRO A 76 -7.35 -7.12 13.36
N VAL A 77 -6.74 -6.65 12.28
CA VAL A 77 -7.26 -6.78 10.91
C VAL A 77 -6.17 -7.28 9.98
N CYS A 78 -6.58 -7.85 8.86
CA CYS A 78 -5.67 -8.34 7.84
C CYS A 78 -6.28 -8.18 6.46
N GLY A 79 -5.49 -8.46 5.44
CA GLY A 79 -6.00 -8.45 4.09
C GLY A 79 -4.93 -8.65 3.04
N ARG A 80 -5.20 -8.09 1.87
CA ARG A 80 -4.33 -8.17 0.70
C ARG A 80 -4.34 -6.86 -0.05
N GLY A 81 -3.47 -6.73 -1.03
CA GLY A 81 -3.49 -5.60 -1.93
C GLY A 81 -2.53 -5.78 -3.08
N TRP A 82 -2.52 -4.77 -3.93
CA TRP A 82 -1.59 -4.72 -5.03
C TRP A 82 -1.21 -3.30 -5.40
N ALA A 83 -0.09 -3.16 -6.11
CA ALA A 83 0.35 -1.90 -6.66
C ALA A 83 1.12 -2.04 -7.98
N VAL A 84 0.95 -1.08 -8.87
CA VAL A 84 1.77 -0.87 -10.07
C VAL A 84 2.54 0.44 -9.93
N SER A 85 3.79 0.45 -10.36
CA SER A 85 4.60 1.67 -10.36
C SER A 85 4.82 2.16 -11.79
N GLU A 86 4.32 3.36 -12.08
CA GLU A 86 4.39 3.99 -13.39
C GLU A 86 4.59 5.50 -13.21
N ASN A 87 5.48 6.10 -14.00
CA ASN A 87 5.72 7.56 -14.03
C ASN A 87 6.00 8.23 -12.66
N GLY A 88 6.62 7.51 -11.72
CA GLY A 88 6.94 8.05 -10.39
C GLY A 88 5.78 8.00 -9.39
N GLU A 89 4.67 7.38 -9.77
CA GLU A 89 3.54 7.08 -8.90
C GLU A 89 3.46 5.58 -8.59
N LEU A 90 2.74 5.27 -7.53
CA LEU A 90 2.35 3.94 -7.11
C LEU A 90 0.83 3.91 -7.01
N ASN A 91 0.19 3.20 -7.92
CA ASN A 91 -1.25 3.06 -8.02
C ASN A 91 -1.66 1.66 -7.62
N GLY A 92 -2.71 1.50 -6.84
CA GLY A 92 -3.05 0.18 -6.32
C GLY A 92 -4.41 0.11 -5.65
N ARG A 93 -4.65 -1.00 -4.96
CA ARG A 93 -5.82 -1.21 -4.12
C ARG A 93 -5.45 -2.03 -2.90
N VAL A 94 -5.98 -1.62 -1.75
CA VAL A 94 -5.90 -2.36 -0.48
C VAL A 94 -7.27 -2.96 -0.20
N TYR A 95 -7.30 -4.23 0.18
CA TYR A 95 -8.48 -4.96 0.63
C TYR A 95 -8.32 -5.30 2.10
N GLN A 96 -9.29 -4.93 2.93
CA GLN A 96 -9.43 -5.42 4.30
C GLN A 96 -10.34 -6.65 4.28
N HIS A 97 -9.93 -7.71 4.98
CA HIS A 97 -10.66 -8.98 4.98
C HIS A 97 -12.04 -8.80 5.62
N LEU A 98 -13.11 -9.13 4.88
CA LEU A 98 -14.51 -9.00 5.30
C LEU A 98 -14.96 -7.56 5.63
N ALA A 99 -14.26 -6.57 5.10
CA ALA A 99 -14.58 -5.16 5.26
C ALA A 99 -14.39 -4.44 3.92
N ASP A 100 -14.09 -3.15 3.97
CA ASP A 100 -13.94 -2.31 2.79
C ASP A 100 -12.66 -2.60 2.02
N ASP A 101 -12.63 -2.08 0.80
CA ASP A 101 -11.44 -2.01 -0.02
C ASP A 101 -11.41 -0.69 -0.78
N SER A 102 -10.22 -0.15 -1.00
CA SER A 102 -10.05 1.17 -1.59
C SER A 102 -8.90 1.17 -2.58
N ALA A 103 -9.17 1.71 -3.77
CA ALA A 103 -8.07 2.13 -4.63
C ALA A 103 -7.26 3.25 -3.92
N PHE A 104 -5.97 3.33 -4.24
CA PHE A 104 -5.08 4.39 -3.76
C PHE A 104 -4.15 4.85 -4.88
N ARG A 105 -3.75 6.12 -4.79
CA ARG A 105 -2.64 6.69 -5.55
C ARG A 105 -1.61 7.26 -4.57
N ALA A 106 -0.35 6.96 -4.83
CA ALA A 106 0.75 7.41 -3.99
C ALA A 106 1.92 7.94 -4.81
N THR A 107 2.63 8.93 -4.28
CA THR A 107 3.80 9.54 -4.92
C THR A 107 5.06 9.26 -4.10
N LYS A 108 6.20 9.15 -4.79
CA LYS A 108 7.47 8.87 -4.11
C LYS A 108 7.83 10.01 -3.16
N THR A 109 8.13 9.68 -1.91
CA THR A 109 8.72 10.65 -0.97
C THR A 109 10.19 10.84 -1.35
N GLY A 110 10.63 12.10 -1.48
CA GLY A 110 12.03 12.46 -1.73
C GLY A 110 12.96 12.03 -0.61
#